data_AF-A0A844F4W8-F1
#
_entry.id   AF-A0A844F4W8-F1
#
_cell.length_a   1.000
_cell.length_b   1.000
_cell.length_c   1.000
_cell.angle_alpha   90.00
_cell.angle_beta   90.00
_cell.angle_gamma   90.00
#
_symmetry.space_group_name_H-M   'P 1'
#
loop_
_entity.id
_entity.type
_entity.pdbx_description
1 polymer ?
#
loop_
_entity_poly.entity_id
_entity_poly.type
_entity_poly.pdbx_seq_one_letter_code
_entity_poly.pdbx_strand_id
1 'polypeptide(L)'
;MNNDPRGTMIQQGNTMRINNGFVEDVSCFNNARGQILVSYAVQERNNITSIQDIQLNIGRGTVILNSFGQRMCLCCIQAGSWVNATFSARMTRSIPPQANAFLVTVLRSPRPSSSVTIGRIIMIDFDNNFLITEDPDNSDNQMKFIITNTTSFTSRFGAPIRFSSLWPGQMVRITHANFQTPSILPQTTAFNVQLI
;
A
#
# COMPACT_ATOMS: atom_id res chain seq x y z
N MET A 1 -5.18 -13.70 -12.09
CA MET A 1 -4.93 -12.42 -12.79
C MET A 1 -4.08 -11.58 -11.85
N ASN A 2 -2.77 -11.50 -12.12
CA ASN A 2 -1.86 -10.66 -11.34
C ASN A 2 -2.04 -9.21 -11.83
N ASN A 3 -2.94 -8.47 -11.21
CA ASN A 3 -3.04 -7.03 -11.44
C ASN A 3 -1.92 -6.35 -10.67
N ASP A 4 -0.68 -6.49 -11.15
CA ASP A 4 0.44 -5.67 -10.68
C ASP A 4 0.08 -4.20 -10.93
N PRO A 5 0.00 -3.36 -9.89
CA PRO A 5 -0.44 -2.00 -10.07
C PRO A 5 0.64 -1.09 -10.67
N ARG A 6 1.88 -1.56 -10.89
CA ARG A 6 2.97 -0.78 -11.50
C ARG A 6 2.52 -0.12 -12.80
N GLY A 7 2.69 1.19 -12.88
CA GLY A 7 2.40 1.93 -14.10
C GLY A 7 3.54 1.86 -15.11
N THR A 8 3.25 2.32 -16.33
CA THR A 8 4.22 2.35 -17.42
C THR A 8 5.02 3.65 -17.44
N MET A 9 6.18 3.61 -18.08
CA MET A 9 6.99 4.79 -18.34
C MET A 9 6.46 5.54 -19.57
N ILE A 10 6.26 6.85 -19.43
CA ILE A 10 5.71 7.73 -20.46
C ILE A 10 6.73 8.83 -20.76
N GLN A 11 7.05 9.02 -22.03
CA GLN A 11 7.91 10.12 -22.47
C GLN A 11 7.09 11.40 -22.70
N GLN A 12 7.58 12.53 -22.19
CA GLN A 12 7.01 13.87 -22.37
C GLN A 12 8.14 14.84 -22.71
N GLY A 13 8.44 14.94 -24.01
CA GLY A 13 9.55 15.74 -24.52
C GLY A 13 10.90 15.25 -23.97
N ASN A 14 11.61 16.14 -23.27
CA ASN A 14 12.92 15.85 -22.65
C ASN A 14 12.81 15.20 -21.26
N THR A 15 11.59 14.86 -20.82
CA THR A 15 11.32 14.24 -19.53
C THR A 15 10.64 12.90 -19.70
N MET A 16 10.82 12.04 -18.71
CA MET A 16 10.12 10.77 -18.57
C MET A 16 9.33 10.81 -17.29
N ARG A 17 8.20 10.12 -17.28
CA ARG A 17 7.32 10.01 -16.13
C ARG A 17 6.96 8.55 -15.89
N ILE A 18 7.06 8.12 -14.64
CA ILE A 18 6.47 6.88 -14.16
C ILE A 18 5.38 7.26 -13.18
N ASN A 19 4.16 6.80 -13.46
CA ASN A 19 3.08 6.83 -12.49
C ASN A 19 3.06 5.49 -11.77
N ASN A 20 2.91 5.50 -10.46
CA ASN A 20 2.83 4.28 -9.65
C ASN A 20 4.02 3.32 -9.87
N GLY A 21 5.24 3.84 -9.80
CA GLY A 21 6.46 3.03 -9.75
C GLY A 21 6.66 2.47 -8.35
N PHE A 22 7.21 1.27 -8.23
CA PHE A 22 7.49 0.64 -6.94
C PHE A 22 8.96 0.86 -6.57
N VAL A 23 9.21 1.28 -5.33
CA VAL A 23 10.58 1.51 -4.85
C VAL A 23 11.14 0.18 -4.37
N GLU A 24 12.03 -0.41 -5.15
CA GLU A 24 12.70 -1.68 -4.81
C GLU A 24 13.79 -1.46 -3.75
N ASP A 25 14.55 -0.38 -3.86
CA ASP A 25 15.65 -0.06 -2.94
C ASP A 25 15.90 1.46 -2.84
N VAL A 26 16.48 1.89 -1.72
CA VAL A 26 16.83 3.28 -1.43
C VAL A 26 18.25 3.35 -0.87
N SER A 27 19.15 4.00 -1.60
CA SER A 27 20.50 4.29 -1.14
C SER A 27 20.64 5.80 -0.94
N CYS A 28 20.64 6.24 0.33
CA CYS A 28 20.81 7.64 0.66
C CYS A 28 22.20 7.89 1.27
N PHE A 29 22.95 8.83 0.69
CA PHE A 29 24.21 9.30 1.27
C PHE A 29 23.97 10.40 2.29
N ASN A 30 22.95 11.23 2.06
CA ASN A 30 22.40 12.21 2.98
C ASN A 30 20.97 12.59 2.56
N ASN A 31 20.34 13.52 3.28
CA ASN A 31 18.95 13.94 3.02
C ASN A 31 18.71 14.59 1.65
N ALA A 32 19.75 14.97 0.90
CA ALA A 32 19.67 15.67 -0.38
C ALA A 32 20.39 14.97 -1.54
N ARG A 33 21.09 13.85 -1.29
CA ARG A 33 21.86 13.10 -2.30
C ARG A 33 21.76 11.61 -2.07
N GLY A 34 21.51 10.88 -3.15
CA GLY A 34 21.44 9.43 -3.16
C GLY A 34 20.80 8.94 -4.44
N GLN A 35 20.23 7.75 -4.39
CA GLN A 35 19.62 7.09 -5.51
C GLN A 35 18.49 6.18 -5.02
N ILE A 36 17.46 6.03 -5.83
CA ILE A 36 16.37 5.08 -5.60
C ILE A 36 16.28 4.13 -6.78
N LEU A 37 16.06 2.85 -6.51
CA LEU A 37 15.76 1.86 -7.54
C LEU A 37 14.24 1.75 -7.66
N VAL A 38 13.71 2.03 -8.85
CA VAL A 38 12.27 2.04 -9.10
C VAL A 38 11.95 1.03 -10.19
N SER A 39 10.99 0.16 -9.92
CA SER A 39 10.46 -0.78 -10.90
C SER A 39 9.13 -0.29 -11.49
N TYR A 40 8.94 -0.57 -12.77
CA TYR A 40 7.79 -0.12 -13.56
C TYR A 40 7.38 -1.19 -14.58
N ALA A 41 6.13 -1.12 -15.02
CA ALA A 41 5.58 -2.07 -15.98
C ALA A 41 5.95 -1.68 -17.42
N VAL A 42 6.27 -2.67 -18.23
CA VAL A 42 6.44 -2.54 -19.68
C VAL A 42 5.47 -3.49 -20.36
N GLN A 43 4.64 -2.93 -21.23
CA GLN A 43 3.77 -3.74 -22.08
C GLN A 43 4.57 -4.29 -23.25
N GLU A 44 4.71 -5.61 -23.31
CA GLU A 44 5.34 -6.31 -24.41
C GLU A 44 4.32 -6.71 -25.48
N ARG A 45 4.84 -7.28 -26.57
CA ARG A 45 3.99 -7.90 -27.59
C ARG A 45 3.21 -9.06 -26.95
N ASN A 46 1.96 -9.26 -27.37
CA ASN A 46 1.05 -10.30 -26.88
C ASN A 46 0.44 -10.07 -25.47
N ASN A 47 0.29 -8.82 -25.02
CA ASN A 47 -0.30 -8.46 -23.72
C ASN A 47 0.45 -9.03 -22.50
N ILE A 48 1.72 -9.43 -22.68
CA ILE A 48 2.60 -9.79 -21.57
C ILE A 48 3.09 -8.50 -20.95
N THR A 49 2.96 -8.37 -19.63
CA THR A 49 3.54 -7.24 -18.88
C THR A 49 4.80 -7.74 -18.20
N SER A 50 5.95 -7.16 -18.53
CA SER A 50 7.20 -7.39 -17.83
C SER A 50 7.51 -6.24 -16.88
N ILE A 51 8.30 -6.52 -15.85
CA ILE A 51 8.75 -5.53 -14.87
C ILE A 51 10.19 -5.18 -15.23
N GLN A 52 10.47 -3.89 -15.32
CA GLN A 52 11.82 -3.37 -15.55
C GLN A 52 12.19 -2.38 -14.46
N ASP A 53 13.49 -2.24 -14.24
CA ASP A 53 14.04 -1.36 -13.22
C ASP A 53 14.71 -0.14 -13.85
N ILE A 54 14.67 0.97 -13.12
CA ILE A 54 15.44 2.18 -13.41
C ILE A 54 16.01 2.73 -12.11
N GLN A 55 17.27 3.13 -12.13
CA GLN A 55 17.88 3.85 -11.02
C GLN A 55 17.69 5.36 -11.22
N LEU A 56 17.03 6.00 -10.27
CA LEU A 56 16.87 7.45 -10.28
C LEU A 56 17.88 8.10 -9.35
N ASN A 57 18.76 8.90 -9.93
CA ASN A 57 19.77 9.67 -9.21
C ASN A 57 19.11 10.92 -8.62
N ILE A 58 19.19 11.03 -7.29
CA ILE A 58 18.59 12.10 -6.51
C ILE A 58 19.69 13.07 -6.10
N GLY A 59 19.56 14.32 -6.55
CA GLY A 59 20.45 15.42 -6.19
C GLY A 59 19.71 16.62 -5.60
N ARG A 60 20.46 17.70 -5.30
CA ARG A 60 19.93 18.95 -4.71
C ARG A 60 18.81 19.62 -5.52
N GLY A 61 18.76 19.37 -6.82
CA GLY A 61 17.70 19.88 -7.71
C GLY A 61 16.43 19.02 -7.74
N THR A 62 16.41 17.90 -7.03
CA THR A 62 15.25 17.00 -6.99
C THR A 62 14.28 17.46 -5.92
N VAL A 63 13.01 17.61 -6.27
CA VAL A 63 11.94 17.85 -5.29
C VAL A 63 11.38 16.49 -4.86
N ILE A 64 11.35 16.24 -3.55
CA ILE A 64 10.75 15.03 -2.98
C ILE A 64 9.55 15.44 -2.15
N LEU A 65 8.37 14.92 -2.50
CA LEU A 65 7.11 15.21 -1.82
C LEU A 65 6.52 13.95 -1.21
N ASN A 66 5.86 14.11 -0.06
CA ASN A 66 4.98 13.08 0.48
C ASN A 66 3.61 13.09 -0.23
N SER A 67 2.73 12.17 0.15
CA SER A 67 1.37 12.07 -0.41
C SER A 67 0.46 13.28 -0.15
N PHE A 68 0.86 14.19 0.75
CA PHE A 68 0.17 15.45 1.04
C PHE A 68 0.77 16.64 0.26
N GLY A 69 1.75 16.42 -0.63
CA GLY A 69 2.43 17.47 -1.38
C GLY A 69 3.45 18.26 -0.56
N GLN A 70 3.79 17.82 0.65
CA GLN A 70 4.79 18.46 1.50
C GLN A 70 6.17 17.90 1.22
N ARG A 71 7.21 18.75 1.33
CA ARG A 71 8.59 18.31 1.15
C ARG A 71 8.98 17.26 2.19
N MET A 72 9.68 16.22 1.74
CA MET A 72 10.22 15.16 2.61
C MET A 72 11.68 14.86 2.29
N CYS A 73 12.37 14.22 3.22
CA CYS A 73 13.78 13.87 3.04
C CYS A 73 13.96 12.63 2.15
N LEU A 74 15.12 12.50 1.48
CA LEU A 74 15.42 11.29 0.69
C LEU A 74 15.48 10.03 1.54
N CYS A 75 16.19 10.07 2.67
CA CYS A 75 16.30 8.93 3.59
C CYS A 75 14.97 8.54 4.27
N CYS A 76 13.91 9.34 4.08
CA CYS A 76 12.57 9.08 4.58
C CYS A 76 11.76 8.20 3.60
N ILE A 77 12.23 8.03 2.35
CA ILE A 77 11.65 7.10 1.41
C ILE A 77 12.03 5.69 1.85
N GLN A 78 11.03 4.80 1.92
CA GLN A 78 11.25 3.40 2.31
C GLN A 78 11.13 2.51 1.08
N ALA A 79 12.00 1.51 0.97
CA ALA A 79 11.76 0.38 0.06
C ALA A 79 10.37 -0.22 0.33
N GLY A 80 9.66 -0.60 -0.72
CA GLY A 80 8.25 -0.98 -0.68
C GLY A 80 7.25 0.19 -0.82
N SER A 81 7.73 1.43 -0.86
CA SER A 81 6.88 2.60 -1.16
C SER A 81 6.51 2.64 -2.65
N TRP A 82 5.41 3.32 -2.94
CA TRP A 82 5.02 3.63 -4.32
C TRP A 82 5.32 5.09 -4.61
N VAL A 83 5.74 5.40 -5.82
CA VAL A 83 6.14 6.75 -6.21
C VAL A 83 5.58 7.14 -7.57
N ASN A 84 5.24 8.42 -7.72
CA ASN A 84 5.23 9.06 -9.03
C ASN A 84 6.58 9.75 -9.23
N ALA A 85 7.27 9.46 -10.32
CA ALA A 85 8.58 10.04 -10.62
C ALA A 85 8.55 10.77 -11.95
N THR A 86 9.18 11.96 -12.00
CA THR A 86 9.49 12.70 -13.23
C THR A 86 10.98 12.95 -13.27
N PHE A 87 11.62 12.56 -14.37
CA PHE A 87 13.08 12.49 -14.49
C PHE A 87 13.53 12.76 -15.93
N SER A 88 14.83 12.90 -16.11
CA SER A 88 15.45 13.17 -17.42
C SER A 88 15.20 12.03 -18.41
N ALA A 89 14.85 12.37 -19.66
CA ALA A 89 14.84 11.39 -20.76
C ALA A 89 16.25 10.99 -21.22
N ARG A 90 17.29 11.72 -20.80
CA ARG A 90 18.68 11.31 -20.99
C ARG A 90 19.05 10.28 -19.92
N MET A 91 19.09 9.01 -20.35
CA MET A 91 19.45 7.86 -19.52
C MET A 91 20.86 7.35 -19.84
N THR A 92 21.49 6.70 -18.87
CA THR A 92 22.73 5.93 -19.09
C THR A 92 22.44 4.61 -19.81
N ARG A 93 23.48 4.01 -20.40
CA ARG A 93 23.42 2.66 -21.00
C ARG A 93 23.77 1.53 -20.01
N SER A 94 23.66 1.78 -18.70
CA SER A 94 23.90 0.76 -17.67
C SER A 94 22.70 -0.17 -17.51
N ILE A 95 22.87 -1.23 -16.73
CA ILE A 95 21.80 -2.14 -16.33
C ILE A 95 21.73 -2.13 -14.79
N PRO A 96 20.65 -1.63 -14.17
CA PRO A 96 19.54 -0.92 -14.81
C PRO A 96 19.99 0.44 -15.40
N PRO A 97 19.23 1.02 -16.35
CA PRO A 97 19.46 2.38 -16.83
C PRO A 97 19.34 3.36 -15.67
N GLN A 98 20.07 4.48 -15.74
CA GLN A 98 20.02 5.52 -14.72
C GLN A 98 19.66 6.88 -15.31
N ALA A 99 18.92 7.69 -14.55
CA ALA A 99 18.57 9.06 -14.93
C ALA A 99 18.50 9.99 -13.72
N ASN A 100 18.73 11.28 -13.94
CA ASN A 100 18.54 12.29 -12.89
C ASN A 100 17.05 12.56 -12.68
N ALA A 101 16.59 12.50 -11.44
CA ALA A 101 15.23 12.85 -11.08
C ALA A 101 15.02 14.36 -10.94
N PHE A 102 13.84 14.83 -11.29
CA PHE A 102 13.39 16.20 -11.06
C PHE A 102 12.35 16.26 -9.94
N LEU A 103 11.41 15.32 -9.93
CA LEU A 103 10.35 15.22 -8.94
C LEU A 103 10.10 13.76 -8.57
N VAL A 104 10.06 13.48 -7.28
CA VAL A 104 9.60 12.20 -6.72
C VAL A 104 8.49 12.49 -5.72
N THR A 105 7.30 11.95 -5.96
CA THR A 105 6.18 12.04 -5.03
C THR A 105 5.92 10.66 -4.47
N VAL A 106 6.20 10.48 -3.18
CA VAL A 106 5.87 9.25 -2.46
C VAL A 106 4.38 9.18 -2.28
N LEU A 107 3.79 8.18 -2.92
CA LEU A 107 2.40 7.84 -2.79
C LEU A 107 2.20 7.22 -1.41
N ARG A 108 1.01 7.44 -0.84
CA ARG A 108 0.55 6.57 0.24
C ARG A 108 0.57 5.17 -0.37
N SER A 109 1.19 4.19 0.31
CA SER A 109 1.12 2.79 -0.14
C SER A 109 -0.32 2.51 -0.55
N PRO A 110 -0.58 1.89 -1.72
CA PRO A 110 -1.91 1.47 -2.09
C PRO A 110 -2.47 0.77 -0.86
N ARG A 111 -3.44 1.40 -0.20
CA ARG A 111 -4.17 0.69 0.84
C ARG A 111 -4.68 -0.55 0.11
N PRO A 112 -4.46 -1.77 0.64
CA PRO A 112 -5.05 -2.93 0.02
C PRO A 112 -6.51 -2.59 -0.22
N SER A 113 -6.99 -2.82 -1.43
CA SER A 113 -8.41 -2.63 -1.76
C SER A 113 -9.23 -3.22 -0.61
N SER A 114 -10.08 -2.39 -0.03
CA SER A 114 -10.75 -2.73 1.21
C SER A 114 -12.23 -2.94 0.99
N SER A 115 -12.76 -3.97 1.62
CA SER A 115 -14.20 -4.20 1.73
C SER A 115 -14.66 -3.81 3.13
N VAL A 116 -15.97 -3.62 3.26
CA VAL A 116 -16.62 -3.33 4.54
C VAL A 116 -17.63 -4.41 4.81
N THR A 117 -17.52 -5.05 5.97
CA THR A 117 -18.51 -5.98 6.50
C THR A 117 -19.11 -5.40 7.77
N ILE A 118 -20.43 -5.46 7.88
CA ILE A 118 -21.14 -5.17 9.13
C ILE A 118 -21.60 -6.51 9.68
N GLY A 119 -21.33 -6.76 10.96
CA GLY A 119 -21.69 -8.02 11.58
C GLY A 119 -21.66 -7.94 13.10
N ARG A 120 -22.25 -8.95 13.72
CA ARG A 120 -22.24 -9.13 15.17
C ARG A 120 -21.04 -9.96 15.57
N ILE A 121 -20.25 -9.52 16.54
CA ILE A 121 -19.16 -10.32 17.09
C ILE A 121 -19.74 -11.53 17.80
N ILE A 122 -19.36 -12.75 17.41
CA ILE A 122 -19.78 -13.99 18.09
C ILE A 122 -18.64 -14.62 18.90
N MET A 123 -17.40 -14.34 18.53
CA MET A 123 -16.21 -14.86 19.21
C MET A 123 -15.06 -13.87 19.07
N ILE A 124 -14.26 -13.75 20.13
CA ILE A 124 -12.99 -13.04 20.13
C ILE A 124 -11.96 -13.98 20.75
N ASP A 125 -10.82 -14.12 20.07
CA ASP A 125 -9.66 -14.81 20.59
C ASP A 125 -8.51 -13.80 20.69
N PHE A 126 -8.25 -13.35 21.91
CA PHE A 126 -7.23 -12.34 22.19
C PHE A 126 -5.81 -12.90 22.08
N ASP A 127 -5.62 -14.20 22.36
CA ASP A 127 -4.31 -14.84 22.33
C ASP A 127 -3.87 -15.08 20.87
N ASN A 128 -4.80 -15.53 20.04
CA ASN A 128 -4.57 -15.79 18.61
C ASN A 128 -4.91 -14.59 17.71
N ASN A 129 -5.25 -13.43 18.30
CA ASN A 129 -5.53 -12.17 17.60
C ASN A 129 -6.52 -12.31 16.45
N PHE A 130 -7.72 -12.83 16.72
CA PHE A 130 -8.80 -12.81 15.75
C PHE A 130 -10.16 -12.57 16.39
N LEU A 131 -11.13 -12.19 15.57
CA LEU A 131 -12.54 -12.19 15.94
C LEU A 131 -13.36 -12.84 14.82
N ILE A 132 -14.52 -13.36 15.17
CA ILE A 132 -15.49 -13.90 14.20
C ILE A 132 -16.76 -13.06 14.31
N THR A 133 -17.29 -12.67 13.16
CA THR A 133 -18.62 -12.06 13.08
C THR A 133 -19.60 -12.95 12.34
N GLU A 134 -20.87 -12.81 12.68
CA GLU A 134 -22.00 -13.30 11.89
C GLU A 134 -22.79 -12.13 11.31
N ASP A 135 -23.43 -12.36 10.16
CA ASP A 135 -24.51 -11.50 9.67
C ASP A 135 -25.76 -11.72 10.54
N PRO A 136 -26.32 -10.69 11.20
CA PRO A 136 -27.51 -10.84 12.04
C PRO A 136 -28.73 -11.41 11.30
N ASP A 137 -28.82 -11.18 9.99
CA ASP A 137 -29.94 -11.63 9.17
C ASP A 137 -29.67 -13.01 8.54
N ASN A 138 -28.43 -13.52 8.60
CA ASN A 138 -28.03 -14.81 8.07
C ASN A 138 -26.85 -15.42 8.87
N SER A 139 -27.16 -16.27 9.82
CA SER A 139 -26.17 -16.90 10.71
C SER A 139 -25.14 -17.80 10.00
N ASP A 140 -25.41 -18.23 8.76
CA ASP A 140 -24.47 -19.01 7.96
C ASP A 140 -23.36 -18.12 7.35
N ASN A 141 -23.58 -16.81 7.30
CA ASN A 141 -22.63 -15.83 6.80
C ASN A 141 -21.67 -15.40 7.93
N GLN A 142 -20.76 -16.31 8.28
CA GLN A 142 -19.72 -16.06 9.27
C GLN A 142 -18.38 -15.74 8.62
N MET A 143 -17.64 -14.83 9.24
CA MET A 143 -16.35 -14.40 8.72
C MET A 143 -15.34 -14.20 9.84
N LYS A 144 -14.14 -14.76 9.66
CA LYS A 144 -13.03 -14.62 10.59
C LYS A 144 -12.11 -13.46 10.17
N PHE A 145 -11.86 -12.55 11.11
CA PHE A 145 -11.00 -11.39 10.91
C PHE A 145 -9.72 -11.54 11.72
N ILE A 146 -8.60 -11.58 11.02
CA ILE A 146 -7.26 -11.61 11.61
C ILE A 146 -6.90 -10.17 12.03
N ILE A 147 -6.49 -10.02 13.28
CA ILE A 147 -6.05 -8.78 13.88
C ILE A 147 -4.52 -8.72 13.83
N THR A 148 -3.99 -7.58 13.38
CA THR A 148 -2.55 -7.31 13.31
C THR A 148 -2.21 -6.11 14.18
N ASN A 149 -0.90 -5.85 14.34
CA ASN A 149 -0.41 -4.64 15.00
C ASN A 149 -0.82 -3.32 14.29
N THR A 150 -1.28 -3.39 13.05
CA THR A 150 -1.77 -2.25 12.27
C THR A 150 -3.29 -2.10 12.28
N THR A 151 -4.03 -3.06 12.87
CA THR A 151 -5.47 -2.96 13.01
C THR A 151 -5.83 -1.87 14.01
N SER A 152 -6.70 -0.94 13.59
CA SER A 152 -7.24 0.12 14.44
C SER A 152 -8.59 -0.28 15.02
N PHE A 153 -8.89 0.23 16.22
CA PHE A 153 -10.14 -0.02 16.92
C PHE A 153 -10.78 1.30 17.31
N THR A 154 -12.06 1.47 16.97
CA THR A 154 -12.76 2.73 17.18
C THR A 154 -14.14 2.52 17.80
N SER A 155 -14.54 3.45 18.67
CA SER A 155 -15.91 3.54 19.17
C SER A 155 -16.87 3.98 18.06
N ARG A 156 -18.18 3.98 18.36
CA ARG A 156 -19.22 4.51 17.48
C ARG A 156 -18.95 5.92 16.98
N PHE A 157 -18.29 6.75 17.79
CA PHE A 157 -17.97 8.13 17.46
C PHE A 157 -16.55 8.32 16.88
N GLY A 158 -15.85 7.24 16.54
CA GLY A 158 -14.51 7.28 15.95
C GLY A 158 -13.37 7.48 16.95
N ALA A 159 -13.67 7.60 18.26
CA ALA A 159 -12.63 7.69 19.28
C ALA A 159 -11.86 6.35 19.38
N PRO A 160 -10.51 6.37 19.50
CA PRO A 160 -9.72 5.16 19.64
C PRO A 160 -10.12 4.34 20.88
N ILE A 161 -10.25 3.04 20.72
CA ILE A 161 -10.47 2.08 21.81
C ILE A 161 -9.42 0.96 21.74
N ARG A 162 -9.40 0.09 22.75
CA ARG A 162 -8.49 -1.07 22.75
C ARG A 162 -9.20 -2.30 22.16
N PHE A 163 -8.43 -3.25 21.63
CA PHE A 163 -8.98 -4.53 21.19
C PHE A 163 -9.72 -5.24 22.34
N SER A 164 -9.15 -5.19 23.55
CA SER A 164 -9.75 -5.74 24.78
C SER A 164 -11.03 -5.03 25.24
N SER A 165 -11.43 -3.94 24.59
CA SER A 165 -12.72 -3.27 24.84
C SER A 165 -13.87 -3.89 24.03
N LEU A 166 -13.58 -4.82 23.13
CA LEU A 166 -14.60 -5.54 22.37
C LEU A 166 -15.14 -6.73 23.17
N TRP A 167 -16.42 -7.06 22.97
CA TRP A 167 -17.06 -8.23 23.55
C TRP A 167 -18.04 -8.88 22.57
N PRO A 168 -18.25 -10.22 22.67
CA PRO A 168 -19.29 -10.90 21.91
C PRO A 168 -20.66 -10.26 22.11
N GLY A 169 -21.43 -10.18 21.03
CA GLY A 169 -22.75 -9.57 20.96
C GLY A 169 -22.76 -8.14 20.41
N GLN A 170 -21.62 -7.45 20.35
CA GLN A 170 -21.52 -6.11 19.76
C GLN A 170 -21.66 -6.12 18.24
N MET A 171 -22.33 -5.10 17.71
CA MET A 171 -22.30 -4.82 16.28
C MET A 171 -21.04 -4.03 15.94
N VAL A 172 -20.39 -4.45 14.86
CA VAL A 172 -19.19 -3.79 14.34
C VAL A 172 -19.26 -3.60 12.84
N ARG A 173 -18.68 -2.49 12.38
CA ARG A 173 -18.32 -2.25 11.00
C ARG A 173 -16.82 -2.48 10.85
N ILE A 174 -16.45 -3.50 10.08
CA ILE A 174 -15.07 -3.91 9.86
C ILE A 174 -14.65 -3.52 8.46
N THR A 175 -13.61 -2.67 8.37
CA THR A 175 -12.88 -2.44 7.11
C THR A 175 -11.75 -3.43 7.02
N HIS A 176 -11.67 -4.22 5.96
CA HIS A 176 -10.75 -5.35 5.83
C HIS A 176 -10.22 -5.51 4.41
N ALA A 177 -9.21 -6.37 4.21
CA ALA A 177 -8.69 -6.66 2.89
C ALA A 177 -9.77 -7.31 2.00
N ASN A 178 -9.80 -6.98 0.71
CA ASN A 178 -10.76 -7.55 -0.24
C ASN A 178 -10.38 -8.93 -0.78
N PHE A 179 -9.35 -9.56 -0.23
CA PHE A 179 -9.00 -10.95 -0.50
C PHE A 179 -9.29 -11.80 0.74
N GLN A 180 -9.67 -13.05 0.52
CA GLN A 180 -9.99 -14.01 1.58
C GLN A 180 -9.19 -15.30 1.35
N THR A 181 -8.75 -15.94 2.43
CA THR A 181 -8.28 -17.32 2.36
C THR A 181 -9.50 -18.26 2.37
N PRO A 182 -9.65 -19.16 1.39
CA PRO A 182 -10.71 -20.15 1.41
C PRO A 182 -10.52 -21.12 2.58
N SER A 183 -11.49 -21.18 3.49
CA SER A 183 -11.54 -22.09 4.63
C SER A 183 -12.98 -22.32 5.06
N ILE A 184 -13.23 -23.29 5.95
CA ILE A 184 -14.57 -23.59 6.49
C ILE A 184 -15.25 -22.30 6.99
N LEU A 185 -14.48 -21.44 7.66
CA LEU A 185 -14.82 -20.04 7.90
C LEU A 185 -13.94 -19.17 7.02
N PRO A 186 -14.46 -18.41 6.04
CA PRO A 186 -13.64 -17.52 5.24
C PRO A 186 -12.94 -16.50 6.12
N GLN A 187 -11.67 -16.22 5.83
CA GLN A 187 -10.84 -15.37 6.67
C GLN A 187 -10.07 -14.29 5.90
N THR A 188 -9.87 -13.14 6.53
CA THR A 188 -9.13 -11.99 5.96
C THR A 188 -8.51 -11.12 7.05
N THR A 189 -7.65 -10.18 6.68
CA THR A 189 -7.03 -9.21 7.60
C THR A 189 -7.90 -7.97 7.81
N ALA A 190 -8.13 -7.58 9.07
CA ALA A 190 -8.84 -6.36 9.42
C ALA A 190 -7.91 -5.14 9.48
N PHE A 191 -8.38 -4.01 8.94
CA PHE A 191 -7.69 -2.71 9.01
C PHE A 191 -8.30 -1.79 10.07
N ASN A 192 -9.63 -1.79 10.21
CA ASN A 192 -10.33 -1.05 11.24
C ASN A 192 -11.55 -1.84 11.72
N VAL A 193 -11.75 -1.91 13.02
CA VAL A 193 -12.95 -2.43 13.67
C VAL A 193 -13.63 -1.28 14.41
N GLN A 194 -14.82 -0.89 13.97
CA GLN A 194 -15.58 0.22 14.53
C GLN A 194 -16.88 -0.31 15.17
N LEU A 195 -17.12 0.02 16.45
CA LEU A 195 -18.43 -0.23 17.09
C LEU A 195 -19.53 0.59 16.40
N ILE A 196 -20.74 0.05 16.28
CA ILE A 196 -21.91 0.79 15.73
C ILE A 196 -23.09 0.80 16.69
#